data_AF-A0A7J0D5H5-F1
#
_entry.id   AF-A0A7J0D5H5-F1
#
_cell.length_a   1.000
_cell.length_b   1.000
_cell.length_c   1.000
_cell.angle_alpha   90.00
_cell.angle_beta   90.00
_cell.angle_gamma   90.00
#
_symmetry.space_group_name_H-M   'P 1'
#
loop_
_entity.id
_entity.type
_entity.pdbx_description
1 polymer ?
#
loop_
_entity_poly.entity_id
_entity_poly.type
_entity_poly.pdbx_seq_one_letter_code
_entity_poly.pdbx_strand_id
1 'polypeptide(L)'
;MPATCGGFLHVLLEFARHVCAPDGAAHAENSPGSPLPLSRGLADHEGTVHTEPDSLAEEALGARTTVERYQCTHALDPRYAGTLRDHGLRFTAHDDGHPRIAELPGHRFFLSTLFQPELADDTSRPHPLVRAFASAAVGRSTET
;
A
#
# COMPACT_ATOMS: atom_id res chain seq x y z
N MET A 1 -2.37 -9.94 -1.40
CA MET A 1 -3.68 -9.35 -1.74
C MET A 1 -3.43 -7.92 -2.19
N PRO A 2 -3.85 -7.49 -3.39
CA PRO A 2 -3.80 -6.08 -3.77
C PRO A 2 -4.90 -5.36 -3.01
N ALA A 3 -4.54 -4.26 -2.36
CA ALA A 3 -5.47 -3.44 -1.63
C ALA A 3 -5.19 -1.98 -2.00
N THR A 4 -6.22 -1.28 -2.48
CA THR A 4 -6.12 0.08 -2.99
C THR A 4 -6.90 1.02 -2.07
N CYS A 5 -6.45 2.27 -1.96
CA CYS A 5 -7.11 3.31 -1.16
C CYS A 5 -7.51 2.87 0.26
N GLY A 6 -8.80 2.71 0.55
CA GLY A 6 -9.29 2.22 1.84
C GLY A 6 -8.71 0.85 2.23
N GLY A 7 -8.46 -0.03 1.25
CA GLY A 7 -7.78 -1.30 1.49
C GLY A 7 -6.34 -1.12 1.98
N PHE A 8 -5.60 -0.14 1.43
CA PHE A 8 -4.26 0.21 1.92
C PHE A 8 -4.30 0.70 3.36
N LEU A 9 -5.27 1.55 3.70
CA LEU A 9 -5.41 2.04 5.07
C LEU A 9 -5.73 0.90 6.05
N HIS A 10 -6.58 -0.06 5.65
CA HIS A 10 -6.84 -1.27 6.45
C HIS A 10 -5.60 -2.15 6.59
N VAL A 11 -4.79 -2.32 5.54
CA VAL A 11 -3.52 -3.06 5.63
C VAL A 11 -2.61 -2.45 6.70
N LEU A 12 -2.43 -1.13 6.71
CA LEU A 12 -1.60 -0.45 7.70
C LEU A 12 -2.17 -0.59 9.12
N LEU A 13 -3.49 -0.48 9.24
CA LEU A 13 -4.20 -0.57 10.51
C LEU A 13 -4.13 -1.97 11.11
N GLU A 14 -4.41 -3.00 10.30
CA GLU A 14 -4.37 -4.39 10.72
C GLU A 14 -2.95 -4.85 11.04
N PHE A 15 -1.95 -4.39 10.28
CA PHE A 15 -0.55 -4.64 10.59
C PHE A 15 -0.13 -4.00 11.92
N ALA A 16 -0.50 -2.73 12.15
CA ALA A 16 -0.21 -2.05 13.41
C ALA A 16 -0.82 -2.79 14.61
N ARG A 17 -2.05 -3.30 14.48
CA ARG A 17 -2.76 -4.03 15.54
C ARG A 17 -2.11 -5.38 15.84
N HIS A 18 -1.86 -6.18 14.80
CA HIS A 18 -1.53 -7.59 14.98
C HIS A 18 -0.03 -7.87 15.03
N VAL A 19 0.79 -7.00 14.44
CA VAL A 19 2.25 -7.19 14.35
C VAL A 19 3.00 -6.24 15.27
N CYS A 20 2.59 -4.97 15.34
CA CYS A 20 3.30 -3.98 16.16
C CYS A 20 2.91 -4.03 17.65
N ALA A 21 1.73 -4.56 18.00
CA ALA A 21 1.23 -4.60 19.37
C ALA A 21 0.60 -5.97 19.77
N PRO A 22 1.35 -7.09 19.70
CA PRO A 22 0.79 -8.44 19.81
C PRO A 22 0.22 -8.81 21.19
N ASP A 23 0.63 -8.14 22.29
CA ASP A 23 0.31 -8.55 23.67
C ASP A 23 -0.87 -7.79 24.33
N GLY A 24 -1.79 -7.21 23.55
CA GLY A 24 -3.09 -6.73 24.10
C GLY A 24 -3.41 -5.25 23.94
N ALA A 25 -3.03 -4.61 22.83
CA ALA A 25 -3.59 -3.31 22.49
C ALA A 25 -4.99 -3.49 21.88
N ALA A 26 -5.97 -3.39 22.76
CA ALA A 26 -7.42 -3.36 22.57
C ALA A 26 -7.90 -2.92 21.18
N HIS A 27 -9.05 -3.46 20.77
CA HIS A 27 -9.90 -3.01 19.67
C HIS A 27 -9.88 -1.49 19.47
N ALA A 28 -8.90 -1.00 18.69
CA ALA A 28 -8.67 0.42 18.46
C ALA A 28 -9.76 1.05 17.58
N GLU A 29 -10.68 0.23 17.03
CA GLU A 29 -11.91 0.71 16.38
C GLU A 29 -12.94 1.22 17.39
N ASN A 30 -12.95 0.68 18.61
CA ASN A 30 -14.02 0.88 19.60
C ASN A 30 -13.57 1.59 20.87
N SER A 31 -12.28 1.95 20.98
CA SER A 31 -11.74 2.69 22.14
C SER A 31 -11.49 4.15 21.74
N PRO A 32 -12.32 5.12 22.17
CA PRO A 32 -12.06 6.52 21.89
C PRO A 32 -10.70 6.91 22.49
N GLY A 33 -9.72 7.21 21.63
CA GLY A 33 -8.39 7.67 22.02
C GLY A 33 -7.21 6.74 21.67
N SER A 34 -7.44 5.54 21.14
CA SER A 34 -6.33 4.75 20.58
C SER A 34 -5.85 5.43 19.29
N PRO A 35 -4.56 5.79 19.17
CA PRO A 35 -4.13 6.55 18.03
C PRO A 35 -4.02 5.64 16.81
N LEU A 36 -4.74 6.01 15.74
CA LEU A 36 -4.76 5.28 14.47
C LEU A 36 -3.60 5.78 13.61
N PRO A 37 -2.99 4.94 12.75
CA PRO A 37 -1.92 5.35 11.84
C PRO A 37 -2.46 6.17 10.65
N LEU A 38 -3.59 6.87 10.80
CA LEU A 38 -4.30 7.54 9.71
C LEU A 38 -4.39 9.04 9.95
N SER A 39 -4.12 9.81 8.90
CA SER A 39 -4.23 11.27 8.84
C SER A 39 -5.17 11.69 7.70
N ARG A 40 -5.42 12.99 7.55
CA ARG A 40 -6.20 13.52 6.42
C ARG A 40 -5.39 13.41 5.13
N GLY A 41 -5.97 12.79 4.12
CA GLY A 41 -5.41 12.62 2.78
C GLY A 41 -5.85 13.68 1.78
N LEU A 42 -5.44 13.48 0.53
CA LEU A 42 -5.78 14.33 -0.61
C LEU A 42 -6.73 13.55 -1.54
N ALA A 43 -8.01 13.93 -1.51
CA ALA A 43 -8.99 13.40 -2.46
C ALA A 43 -8.91 14.17 -3.79
N ASP A 44 -9.13 13.46 -4.90
CA ASP A 44 -9.06 14.00 -6.26
C ASP A 44 -7.70 14.63 -6.57
N HIS A 45 -6.65 13.87 -6.27
CA HIS A 45 -5.27 14.28 -6.47
C HIS A 45 -4.60 13.38 -7.50
N GLU A 46 -3.71 13.97 -8.30
CA GLU A 46 -2.79 13.28 -9.18
C GLU A 46 -1.38 13.62 -8.71
N GLY A 47 -0.54 12.60 -8.52
CA GLY A 47 0.78 12.75 -7.92
C GLY A 47 1.83 11.91 -8.64
N THR A 48 3.08 12.34 -8.53
CA THR A 48 4.22 11.62 -9.12
C THR A 48 4.74 10.63 -8.10
N VAL A 49 4.60 9.34 -8.39
CA VAL A 49 5.03 8.24 -7.52
C VAL A 49 6.40 7.77 -7.97
N HIS A 50 7.35 7.79 -7.04
CA HIS A 50 8.70 7.27 -7.21
C HIS A 50 8.83 5.92 -6.51
N THR A 51 9.28 4.89 -7.22
CA THR A 51 9.50 3.56 -6.65
C THR A 51 10.93 3.41 -6.12
N GLU A 52 11.07 2.60 -5.07
CA GLU A 52 12.37 2.20 -4.54
C GLU A 52 13.00 1.14 -5.45
N PRO A 53 14.32 1.19 -5.70
CA PRO A 53 15.02 0.13 -6.44
C PRO A 53 14.83 -1.24 -5.81
N ASP A 54 14.80 -2.26 -6.67
CA ASP A 54 14.71 -3.68 -6.24
C ASP A 54 13.46 -3.93 -5.37
N SER A 55 12.35 -3.27 -5.71
CA SER A 55 11.05 -3.46 -5.08
C SER A 55 10.08 -4.19 -6.01
N LEU A 56 9.09 -4.86 -5.43
CA LEU A 56 8.01 -5.45 -6.21
C LEU A 56 7.23 -4.36 -6.96
N ALA A 57 7.16 -3.15 -6.40
CA ALA A 57 6.57 -1.97 -7.05
C ALA A 57 7.33 -1.56 -8.33
N GLU A 58 8.66 -1.42 -8.29
CA GLU A 58 9.46 -1.09 -9.48
C GLU A 58 9.30 -2.15 -10.55
N GLU A 59 9.38 -3.44 -10.18
CA GLU A 59 9.20 -4.57 -11.10
C GLU A 59 7.80 -4.58 -11.73
N ALA A 60 6.75 -4.44 -10.91
CA ALA A 60 5.36 -4.53 -11.37
C ALA A 60 4.94 -3.32 -12.22
N LEU A 61 5.45 -2.12 -11.90
CA LEU A 61 5.22 -0.92 -12.70
C LEU A 61 6.11 -0.87 -13.95
N GLY A 62 7.27 -1.53 -13.92
CA GLY A 62 8.27 -1.48 -14.99
C GLY A 62 8.92 -0.10 -15.14
N ALA A 63 8.80 0.75 -14.12
CA ALA A 63 9.26 2.13 -14.12
C ALA A 63 9.63 2.61 -12.70
N ARG A 64 10.60 3.53 -12.65
CA ARG A 64 11.02 4.23 -11.42
C ARG A 64 10.12 5.39 -11.02
N THR A 65 9.38 5.90 -11.98
CA THR A 65 8.48 7.03 -11.80
C THR A 65 7.20 6.75 -12.59
N THR A 66 6.05 6.96 -11.95
CA THR A 66 4.72 6.86 -12.56
C THR A 66 3.83 8.00 -12.07
N VAL A 67 2.76 8.31 -12.79
CA VAL A 67 1.77 9.32 -12.39
C VAL A 67 0.49 8.59 -12.02
N GLU A 68 0.03 8.79 -10.78
CA GLU A 68 -1.05 8.01 -10.19
C GLU A 68 -2.12 8.92 -9.58
N ARG A 69 -3.35 8.40 -9.50
CA ARG A 69 -4.52 9.13 -8.99
C ARG A 69 -5.06 8.60 -7.67
N TYR A 70 -5.53 9.51 -6.85
CA TYR A 70 -6.02 9.27 -5.49
C TYR A 70 -7.43 9.84 -5.33
N GLN A 71 -8.37 9.05 -4.79
CA GLN A 71 -9.66 9.55 -4.29
C GLN A 71 -9.81 9.37 -2.78
N CYS A 72 -8.72 9.02 -2.08
CA CYS A 72 -8.76 8.77 -0.65
C CYS A 72 -8.72 10.07 0.16
N THR A 73 -9.66 10.21 1.08
CA THR A 73 -9.70 11.32 2.04
C THR A 73 -8.76 11.13 3.23
N HIS A 74 -8.04 10.00 3.29
CA HIS A 74 -7.14 9.62 4.36
C HIS A 74 -5.81 9.12 3.81
N ALA A 75 -4.75 9.28 4.60
CA ALA A 75 -3.39 8.84 4.29
C ALA A 75 -2.72 8.25 5.56
N LEU A 76 -1.52 7.69 5.41
CA LEU A 76 -0.70 7.31 6.56
C LEU A 76 -0.33 8.54 7.39
N ASP A 77 -0.45 8.46 8.70
CA ASP A 77 0.16 9.43 9.61
C ASP A 77 1.69 9.22 9.64
N PRO A 78 2.50 10.22 9.23
CA PRO A 78 3.96 10.07 9.13
C PRO A 78 4.63 9.61 10.43
N ARG A 79 4.03 9.89 11.59
CA ARG A 79 4.54 9.47 12.91
C ARG A 79 4.61 7.95 13.06
N TYR A 80 3.79 7.21 12.32
CA TYR A 80 3.72 5.75 12.37
C TYR A 80 4.58 5.05 11.33
N ALA A 81 5.11 5.77 10.34
CA ALA A 81 5.89 5.18 9.26
C ALA A 81 7.15 4.46 9.80
N GLY A 82 7.79 5.02 10.83
CA GLY A 82 8.94 4.39 11.50
C GLY A 82 8.56 3.06 12.17
N THR A 83 7.54 3.08 13.04
CA THR A 83 7.07 1.88 13.73
C THR A 83 6.67 0.76 12.77
N LEU A 84 5.94 1.07 11.69
CA LEU A 84 5.53 0.06 10.70
C LEU A 84 6.76 -0.55 9.98
N ARG A 85 7.76 0.28 9.66
CA ARG A 85 9.02 -0.18 9.07
C ARG A 85 9.82 -1.07 10.00
N ASP A 86 9.97 -0.67 11.26
CA ASP A 86 10.74 -1.40 12.27
C ASP A 86 10.17 -2.80 12.53
N HIS A 87 8.86 -2.98 12.34
CA HIS A 87 8.16 -4.26 12.46
C HIS A 87 8.06 -5.05 11.15
N GLY A 88 8.67 -4.58 10.07
CA GLY A 88 8.88 -5.34 8.84
C GLY A 88 8.05 -4.93 7.62
N LEU A 89 7.20 -3.90 7.71
CA LEU A 89 6.49 -3.38 6.54
C LEU A 89 7.43 -2.48 5.71
N ARG A 90 7.65 -2.78 4.43
CA ARG A 90 8.50 -1.98 3.55
C ARG A 90 7.65 -0.97 2.78
N PHE A 91 7.95 0.33 2.88
CA PHE A 91 7.35 1.34 2.00
C PHE A 91 8.23 1.52 0.76
N THR A 92 7.70 1.15 -0.41
CA THR A 92 8.47 0.98 -1.65
C THR A 92 8.09 1.91 -2.77
N ALA A 93 7.14 2.82 -2.53
CA ALA A 93 6.97 3.97 -3.39
C ALA A 93 6.41 5.16 -2.63
N HIS A 94 6.77 6.36 -3.08
CA HIS A 94 6.49 7.61 -2.40
C HIS A 94 6.10 8.71 -3.39
N ASP A 95 5.30 9.63 -2.90
CA ASP A 95 4.92 10.86 -3.59
C ASP A 95 5.10 12.01 -2.61
N ASP A 96 5.94 12.97 -2.98
CA ASP A 96 6.44 14.05 -2.12
C ASP A 96 6.92 13.54 -0.74
N GLY A 97 7.69 12.44 -0.72
CA GLY A 97 8.22 11.81 0.49
C GLY A 97 7.20 11.01 1.32
N HIS A 98 5.92 11.01 0.95
CA HIS A 98 4.88 10.28 1.67
C HIS A 98 4.70 8.87 1.09
N PRO A 99 4.62 7.81 1.92
CA PRO A 99 4.41 6.45 1.43
C PRO A 99 3.10 6.29 0.66
N ARG A 100 3.20 5.73 -0.54
CA ARG A 100 2.08 5.39 -1.43
C ARG A 100 1.96 3.92 -1.71
N ILE A 101 3.05 3.16 -1.58
CA ILE A 101 3.03 1.70 -1.70
C ILE A 101 3.66 1.07 -0.46
N ALA A 102 3.01 0.04 0.05
CA ALA A 102 3.52 -0.83 1.10
C ALA A 102 3.62 -2.28 0.60
N GLU A 103 4.72 -2.92 0.94
CA GLU A 103 5.05 -4.32 0.66
C GLU A 103 5.34 -5.04 1.97
N LEU A 104 5.04 -6.34 1.99
CA LEU A 104 5.39 -7.23 3.10
C LEU A 104 6.46 -8.22 2.61
N PRO A 105 7.74 -8.02 2.99
CA PRO A 105 8.82 -8.94 2.65
C PRO A 105 8.52 -10.37 3.09
N GLY A 106 8.97 -11.36 2.31
CA GLY A 106 8.73 -12.78 2.57
C GLY A 106 7.38 -13.31 2.07
N HIS A 107 6.46 -12.44 1.63
CA HIS A 107 5.24 -12.86 0.95
C HIS A 107 5.44 -12.80 -0.59
N ARG A 108 5.11 -13.89 -1.30
CA ARG A 108 5.35 -14.02 -2.76
C ARG A 108 4.80 -12.84 -3.58
N PHE A 109 3.61 -12.34 -3.22
CA PHE A 109 3.05 -11.12 -3.80
C PHE A 109 2.17 -10.37 -2.79
N PHE A 110 2.78 -9.41 -2.08
CA PHE A 110 2.06 -8.49 -1.20
C PHE A 110 2.45 -7.06 -1.56
N LEU A 111 1.49 -6.35 -2.15
CA LEU A 111 1.64 -4.96 -2.56
C LEU A 111 0.31 -4.26 -2.34
N SER A 112 0.32 -3.16 -1.62
CA SER A 112 -0.85 -2.35 -1.34
C SER A 112 -0.56 -0.89 -1.64
N THR A 113 -1.51 -0.19 -2.27
CA THR A 113 -1.31 1.17 -2.80
C THR A 113 -2.35 2.14 -2.26
N LEU A 114 -1.94 3.37 -1.98
CA LEU A 114 -2.90 4.43 -1.66
C LEU A 114 -3.64 4.91 -2.92
N PHE A 115 -2.92 5.04 -4.04
CA PHE A 115 -3.54 5.33 -5.33
C PHE A 115 -4.40 4.16 -5.80
N GLN A 116 -5.26 4.47 -6.77
CA GLN A 116 -6.22 3.53 -7.34
C GLN A 116 -5.85 3.29 -8.82
N PRO A 117 -5.21 2.14 -9.13
CA PRO A 117 -4.94 1.70 -10.49
C PRO A 117 -6.14 1.76 -11.44
N GLU A 118 -7.36 1.68 -10.90
CA GLU A 118 -8.62 1.74 -11.64
C GLU A 118 -8.93 3.14 -12.19
N LEU A 119 -8.24 4.18 -11.70
CA LEU A 119 -8.39 5.57 -12.13
C LEU A 119 -7.40 5.98 -13.23
N ALA A 120 -6.55 5.05 -13.70
CA ALA A 120 -5.57 5.33 -14.75
C ALA A 120 -6.27 5.78 -16.05
N ASP A 121 -5.69 6.78 -16.72
CA ASP A 121 -6.27 7.38 -17.94
C ASP A 121 -6.31 6.41 -19.12
N ASP A 122 -5.26 5.59 -19.27
CA ASP A 122 -5.21 4.59 -20.32
C ASP A 122 -6.05 3.36 -19.95
N THR A 123 -7.30 3.36 -20.40
CA THR A 123 -8.23 2.23 -20.26
C THR A 123 -8.05 1.16 -21.35
N SER A 124 -7.17 1.37 -22.33
CA SER A 124 -6.95 0.40 -23.42
C SER A 124 -6.19 -0.84 -22.96
N ARG A 125 -5.48 -0.75 -21.82
CA ARG A 125 -4.72 -1.84 -21.21
C ARG A 125 -4.92 -1.83 -19.70
N PRO A 126 -4.99 -3.00 -19.04
CA PRO A 126 -5.05 -3.05 -17.59
C PRO A 126 -3.77 -2.45 -16.98
N HIS A 127 -3.93 -1.73 -15.88
CA HIS A 127 -2.82 -1.13 -15.15
C HIS A 127 -1.72 -2.16 -14.83
N PRO A 128 -0.41 -1.81 -14.91
CA PRO A 128 0.68 -2.75 -14.67
C PRO A 128 0.57 -3.53 -13.35
N LEU A 129 0.20 -2.86 -12.25
CA LEU A 129 -0.02 -3.54 -10.95
C LEU A 129 -1.13 -4.60 -11.00
N VAL A 130 -2.21 -4.34 -11.74
CA VAL A 130 -3.33 -5.30 -11.89
C VAL A 130 -2.85 -6.53 -12.69
N ARG A 131 -2.06 -6.30 -13.75
CA ARG A 131 -1.45 -7.38 -14.54
C ARG A 131 -0.46 -8.21 -13.73
N ALA A 132 0.37 -7.55 -12.92
CA ALA A 132 1.34 -8.20 -12.04
C ALA A 132 0.63 -9.08 -11.01
N PHE A 133 -0.44 -8.58 -10.39
CA PHE A 133 -1.25 -9.37 -9.47
C PHE A 133 -1.88 -10.60 -10.14
N ALA A 134 -2.49 -10.41 -11.33
CA ALA A 134 -3.09 -11.52 -12.07
C ALA A 134 -2.05 -12.59 -12.44
N SER A 135 -0.85 -12.17 -12.86
CA SER A 135 0.25 -13.08 -13.19
C SER A 135 0.72 -13.86 -11.96
N ALA A 136 0.91 -13.17 -10.83
CA ALA A 136 1.23 -13.80 -9.55
C ALA A 136 0.12 -14.73 -9.04
N ALA A 137 -1.12 -14.51 -9.47
CA ALA A 137 -2.26 -15.37 -9.14
C ALA A 137 -2.30 -16.64 -9.96
N VAL A 138 -2.06 -16.56 -11.27
CA VAL A 138 -2.02 -17.73 -12.16
C VAL A 138 -0.85 -18.65 -11.81
N GLY A 139 0.30 -18.09 -11.40
CA GLY A 139 1.42 -18.88 -10.88
C GLY A 139 1.07 -19.74 -9.66
N ARG A 140 -0.06 -19.50 -8.97
CA ARG A 140 -0.57 -20.36 -7.89
C ARG A 140 -1.31 -21.60 -8.40
N SER A 141 -1.84 -21.57 -9.61
CA SER A 141 -2.65 -22.66 -10.16
C SER A 141 -1.81 -23.84 -10.67
N THR A 142 -0.49 -23.67 -10.80
CA THR A 142 0.44 -24.65 -11.37
C THR A 142 1.37 -25.29 -10.33
N GLU A 143 1.27 -24.90 -9.05
CA GLU A 143 1.90 -25.61 -7.93
C GLU A 143 0.84 -26.56 -7.34
N THR A 144 0.77 -27.77 -7.88
CA THR A 144 0.08 -28.95 -7.32
C THR A 144 1.08 -30.09 -7.32
#